data_AF-A0A2V6ART8-F1
#
_entry.id   AF-A0A2V6ART8-F1
#
_cell.length_a   1.000
_cell.length_b   1.000
_cell.length_c   1.000
_cell.angle_alpha   90.00
_cell.angle_beta   90.00
_cell.angle_gamma   90.00
#
_symmetry.space_group_name_H-M   'P 1'
#
loop_
_entity.id
_entity.type
_entity.pdbx_description
1 polymer ?
#
loop_
_entity_poly.entity_id
_entity_poly.type
_entity_poly.pdbx_seq_one_letter_code
_entity_poly.pdbx_strand_id
1 'polypeptide(L)' 'MRKKSALLFAVLLGASGIVSTTANAISLNIEVGDRPYYLHGPGYWSGGVYYVWVPGHWGRHRHHRVWVHGYYIVR' A
#
# COMPACT_ATOMS: atom_id res chain seq x y z
N MET A 1 -25.12 5.49 -47.65
CA MET A 1 -25.17 5.77 -46.19
C MET A 1 -24.24 4.88 -45.36
N ARG A 2 -24.06 3.59 -45.69
CA ARG A 2 -23.23 2.61 -44.94
C ARG A 2 -21.75 2.99 -44.69
N LYS A 3 -21.07 3.63 -45.65
CA LYS A 3 -19.64 3.98 -45.54
C LYS A 3 -19.37 5.09 -44.51
N LYS A 4 -20.28 6.05 -44.37
CA LYS A 4 -20.18 7.16 -43.40
C LYS A 4 -20.36 6.65 -41.97
N SER A 5 -21.28 5.71 -41.78
CA SER A 5 -21.51 5.03 -40.49
C SER A 5 -20.29 4.20 -40.07
N ALA A 6 -19.69 3.44 -41.00
CA ALA A 6 -18.48 2.68 -40.74
C ALA A 6 -17.30 3.58 -40.35
N LEU A 7 -17.17 4.75 -41.00
CA LEU A 7 -16.14 5.73 -40.67
C LEU A 7 -16.32 6.30 -39.26
N LEU A 8 -17.56 6.63 -38.87
CA LEU A 8 -17.89 7.10 -37.53
C LEU A 8 -17.55 6.06 -36.46
N PHE A 9 -17.87 4.79 -36.70
CA PHE A 9 -17.52 3.70 -35.78
C PHE A 9 -16.01 3.52 -35.63
N ALA A 10 -15.24 3.62 -36.73
CA ALA A 10 -13.79 3.51 -36.68
C ALA A 10 -13.14 4.65 -35.88
N VAL A 11 -13.65 5.89 -36.02
CA VAL A 11 -13.15 7.05 -35.25
C VAL A 11 -13.50 6.92 -33.76
N LEU A 12 -14.72 6.49 -33.42
CA LEU A 12 -15.14 6.27 -32.04
C LEU A 12 -14.32 5.18 -31.33
N LEU A 13 -14.06 4.07 -32.02
CA LEU A 13 -13.24 2.97 -31.48
C LEU A 13 -11.76 3.36 -31.37
N GLY A 14 -11.24 4.15 -32.32
CA GLY A 14 -9.87 4.67 -32.26
C GLY A 14 -9.65 5.66 -31.10
N ALA A 15 -10.66 6.46 -30.76
CA ALA A 15 -10.60 7.42 -29.67
C ALA A 15 -10.76 6.80 -28.27
N SER A 16 -11.44 5.64 -28.17
CA SER A 16 -11.67 4.97 -26.87
C SER A 16 -10.42 4.36 -26.22
N GLY A 17 -9.31 4.22 -26.96
CA GLY A 17 -8.03 3.73 -26.41
C GLY A 17 -7.25 4.77 -25.59
N ILE A 18 -7.68 6.02 -25.56
CA ILE A 18 -7.00 7.14 -24.87
C ILE A 18 -7.71 7.48 -23.54
N VAL A 19 -8.40 6.51 -22.93
CA VAL A 19 -8.76 6.66 -21.52
C VAL A 19 -7.53 6.22 -20.72
N SER A 20 -6.72 7.17 -20.29
CA SER A 20 -5.68 6.92 -19.30
C SER A 20 -6.35 6.28 -18.09
N THR A 21 -6.19 4.97 -17.95
CA THR A 21 -6.56 4.28 -16.72
C THR A 21 -5.60 4.82 -15.66
N THR A 22 -6.07 5.76 -14.85
CA THR A 22 -5.33 6.17 -13.67
C THR A 22 -5.35 4.98 -12.73
N ALA A 23 -4.38 4.08 -12.87
CA ALA A 23 -4.12 3.08 -11.87
C ALA A 23 -3.84 3.86 -10.58
N ASN A 24 -4.77 3.81 -9.63
CA ASN A 24 -4.50 4.26 -8.28
C ASN A 24 -3.35 3.41 -7.79
N ALA A 25 -2.14 3.95 -7.82
CA ALA A 25 -0.99 3.30 -7.23
C ALA A 25 -1.26 3.21 -5.72
N ILE A 26 -1.73 2.05 -5.27
CA ILE A 26 -1.79 1.76 -3.85
C ILE A 26 -0.33 1.62 -3.42
N SER A 27 0.20 2.68 -2.82
CA SER A 27 1.53 2.65 -2.21
C SER A 27 1.43 1.80 -0.94
N LEU A 28 1.75 0.51 -1.06
CA LEU A 28 1.99 -0.39 0.06
C LEU A 28 3.50 -0.41 0.34
N ASN A 29 3.94 0.43 1.27
CA ASN A 29 5.30 0.37 1.83
C ASN A 29 5.26 -0.59 3.03
N ILE A 30 5.50 -1.88 2.78
CA ILE A 30 5.73 -2.86 3.85
C ILE A 30 7.23 -3.08 3.91
N GLU A 31 7.88 -2.55 4.94
CA GLU A 31 9.30 -2.79 5.12
C GLU A 31 9.52 -4.13 5.81
N VAL A 32 10.66 -4.76 5.55
CA VAL A 32 11.00 -6.07 6.14
C VAL A 32 10.95 -6.01 7.69
N GLY A 33 11.25 -4.84 8.26
CA GLY A 33 11.16 -4.56 9.69
C GLY A 33 9.74 -4.51 10.27
N ASP A 34 8.69 -4.41 9.44
CA ASP A 34 7.30 -4.35 9.92
C ASP A 34 6.69 -5.73 10.21
N ARG A 35 7.46 -6.81 10.00
CA ARG A 35 7.02 -8.17 10.26
C ARG A 35 7.52 -8.66 11.63
N PRO A 36 6.62 -9.08 12.56
CA PRO A 36 7.01 -9.62 13.87
C PRO A 36 7.85 -10.90 13.79
N TYR A 37 7.80 -11.59 12.65
CA TYR A 37 8.17 -13.01 12.56
C TYR A 37 9.64 -13.29 12.31
N TYR A 38 10.49 -12.28 12.15
CA TYR A 38 11.91 -12.53 11.89
C TYR A 38 12.73 -12.85 13.15
N LEU A 39 12.26 -12.42 14.34
CA LEU A 39 13.02 -12.57 15.59
C LEU A 39 12.24 -13.34 16.67
N HIS A 40 11.09 -12.82 17.10
CA HIS A 40 10.44 -13.29 18.33
C HIS A 40 8.92 -13.54 18.21
N GLY A 41 8.31 -13.31 17.05
CA GLY A 41 6.89 -13.57 16.82
C GLY A 41 5.97 -12.52 17.48
N PRO A 42 4.74 -12.86 17.87
CA PRO A 42 3.80 -11.87 18.43
C PRO A 42 4.19 -11.35 19.82
N GLY A 43 5.07 -12.06 20.53
CA GLY A 43 5.60 -11.64 21.82
C GLY A 43 6.58 -12.65 22.40
N TYR A 44 7.42 -12.20 23.33
CA TYR A 44 8.45 -13.02 23.95
C TYR A 44 8.81 -12.54 25.36
N TRP A 45 9.42 -13.43 26.12
CA TRP A 45 9.99 -13.11 27.43
C TRP A 45 11.49 -12.82 27.30
N SER A 46 11.95 -11.75 27.95
CA SER A 46 13.37 -11.45 28.09
C SER A 46 13.62 -10.71 29.40
N GLY A 47 14.60 -11.17 30.18
CA GLY A 47 14.94 -10.54 31.46
C GLY A 47 13.79 -10.48 32.47
N GLY A 48 12.87 -11.44 32.44
CA GLY A 48 11.69 -11.46 33.33
C GLY A 48 10.57 -10.49 32.94
N VAL A 49 10.68 -9.82 31.79
CA VAL A 49 9.69 -8.89 31.26
C VAL A 49 9.07 -9.47 29.99
N TYR A 50 7.78 -9.26 29.79
CA TYR A 50 7.07 -9.66 28.58
C TYR A 50 7.06 -8.53 27.56
N TYR A 51 7.51 -8.84 26.35
CA TYR A 51 7.53 -7.95 25.22
C TYR A 51 6.44 -8.36 24.23
N VAL A 52 5.65 -7.40 23.75
CA VAL A 52 4.59 -7.62 22.77
C VAL A 52 4.83 -6.78 21.52
N TRP A 53 4.59 -7.39 20.36
CA TRP A 53 4.76 -6.70 19.07
C TRP A 53 3.64 -5.69 18.83
N VAL A 54 4.02 -4.49 18.43
CA VAL A 54 3.12 -3.45 17.92
C VAL A 54 3.35 -3.34 16.40
N PRO A 55 2.32 -3.61 15.56
CA PRO A 55 2.44 -3.44 14.12
C PRO A 55 2.79 -2.00 13.71
N GLY A 56 3.52 -1.88 12.60
CA GLY A 56 3.80 -0.58 12.00
C GLY A 56 2.52 0.15 11.60
N HIS A 57 2.53 1.48 11.67
CA HIS A 57 1.37 2.30 11.39
C HIS A 57 1.76 3.66 10.83
N TRP A 58 0.81 4.29 10.13
CA TRP A 58 0.98 5.67 9.68
C TRP A 58 0.81 6.64 10.86
N GLY A 59 1.88 7.36 11.15
CA GLY A 59 1.89 8.50 12.07
C GLY A 59 1.86 9.84 11.33
N ARG A 60 1.67 10.91 12.10
CA ARG A 60 1.79 12.29 11.61
C ARG A 60 2.95 12.96 12.31
N HIS A 61 3.94 13.43 11.56
CA HIS A 61 5.08 14.17 12.09
C HIS A 61 5.26 15.47 11.32
N ARG A 62 5.15 16.62 12.03
CA ARG A 62 5.34 17.97 11.49
C ARG A 62 4.73 18.18 10.09
N HIS A 63 3.43 17.91 9.97
CA HIS A 63 2.64 18.03 8.73
C HIS A 63 2.86 16.95 7.65
N HIS A 64 3.81 16.03 7.84
CA HIS A 64 4.01 14.89 6.95
C HIS A 64 3.38 13.62 7.51
N ARG A 65 2.84 12.79 6.62
CA ARG A 65 2.49 11.41 6.93
C ARG A 65 3.78 10.59 6.91
N VAL A 66 4.11 9.95 8.02
CA VAL A 66 5.33 9.15 8.17
C VAL A 66 4.95 7.74 8.58
N TRP A 67 5.66 6.76 8.04
CA TRP A 67 5.50 5.38 8.46
C TRP A 67 6.29 5.17 9.76
N VAL A 68 5.63 4.65 10.79
CA VAL A 68 6.25 4.26 12.06
C VAL A 68 6.42 2.76 12.01
N HIS A 69 7.65 2.29 12.00
CA HIS A 69 7.94 0.86 11.92
C HIS A 69 7.40 0.10 13.14
N GLY A 70 7.08 -1.17 12.94
CA GLY A 70 6.70 -2.05 14.04
C GLY A 70 7.84 -2.22 15.06
N TYR A 71 7.48 -2.36 16.34
CA TYR A 71 8.43 -2.47 17.44
C TYR A 71 7.84 -3.27 18.60
N TYR A 72 8.70 -3.74 19.51
CA TYR A 72 8.25 -4.39 20.74
C TYR A 72 8.12 -3.39 21.88
N ILE A 73 7.03 -3.50 22.64
CA ILE A 73 6.82 -2.77 23.90
C ILE A 73 6.80 -3.72 25.08
N VAL A 74 7.16 -3.21 26.24
CA VAL A 74 6.97 -3.89 27.52
C VAL A 74 5.49 -3.86 27.90
N ARG A 75 4.96 -4.99 28.38
CA ARG A 75 3.60 -5.12 28.92
C ARG A 75 3.61 -5.61 30.36
#